data_AF-A0A060BQS9-F1
#
_entry.id   AF-A0A060BQS9-F1
#
_cell.length_a   1.000
_cell.length_b   1.000
_cell.length_c   1.000
_cell.angle_alpha   90.00
_cell.angle_beta   90.00
_cell.angle_gamma   90.00
#
_symmetry.space_group_name_H-M   'P 1'
#
loop_
_entity.id
_entity.type
_entity.pdbx_description
1 polymer ?
#
loop_
_entity_poly.entity_id
_entity_poly.type
_entity_poly.pdbx_seq_one_letter_code
_entity_poly.pdbx_strand_id
1 'polypeptide(L)'
;RAGTLTRHVDWVSPAGQRVTVTSERLVSFSQRSVAAISYEVAVPPDAGSEALLVIQSELFANEQMPVIEGDPRVAAALQNVLVPEHHSFSSHGARMTHQTRRSELRVGAAMEHQVYGPDDAQVTSSCSNNVGRTTVITRLKPGQSLRV
;
A
#
# COMPACT_ATOMS: atom_id res chain seq x y z
N ARG A 1 7.03 -9.29 22.95
CA ARG A 1 6.08 -8.40 22.22
C ARG A 1 6.51 -8.41 20.75
N ALA A 2 5.61 -8.61 19.80
CA ALA A 2 5.97 -8.90 18.38
C ALA A 2 6.44 -7.66 17.57
N GLY A 3 6.30 -6.45 18.10
CA GLY A 3 6.67 -5.22 17.38
C GLY A 3 5.72 -4.84 16.25
N THR A 4 4.51 -5.42 16.23
CA THR A 4 3.48 -5.15 15.24
C THR A 4 2.52 -4.06 15.69
N LEU A 5 1.97 -3.32 14.73
CA LEU A 5 0.78 -2.49 14.91
C LEU A 5 -0.38 -3.12 14.16
N THR A 6 -1.44 -3.48 14.89
CA THR A 6 -2.67 -4.05 14.33
C THR A 6 -3.81 -3.06 14.44
N ARG A 7 -4.63 -2.94 13.39
CA ARG A 7 -5.88 -2.17 13.41
C ARG A 7 -6.99 -2.99 12.79
N HIS A 8 -8.19 -2.86 13.35
CA HIS A 8 -9.41 -3.45 12.84
C HIS A 8 -10.40 -2.34 12.51
N VAL A 9 -11.08 -2.49 11.37
CA VAL A 9 -12.12 -1.59 10.90
C VAL A 9 -13.30 -2.43 10.43
N ASP A 10 -14.50 -2.09 10.86
CA ASP A 10 -15.75 -2.56 10.26
C ASP A 10 -16.32 -1.38 9.48
N TRP A 11 -16.54 -1.57 8.18
CA TRP A 11 -16.88 -0.48 7.28
C TRP A 11 -18.03 -0.88 6.36
N VAL A 12 -18.94 0.06 6.15
CA VAL A 12 -20.04 -0.06 5.21
C VAL A 12 -19.88 1.02 4.14
N SER A 13 -19.88 0.62 2.88
CA SER A 13 -19.81 1.54 1.75
C SER A 13 -21.08 2.40 1.66
N PRO A 14 -21.03 3.56 0.99
CA PRO A 14 -22.24 4.33 0.69
C PRO A 14 -23.32 3.52 -0.07
N ALA A 15 -22.91 2.47 -0.79
CA ALA A 15 -23.80 1.55 -1.49
C ALA A 15 -24.30 0.38 -0.60
N GLY A 16 -23.97 0.37 0.69
CA GLY A 16 -24.47 -0.60 1.67
C GLY A 16 -23.66 -1.91 1.77
N GLN A 17 -22.53 -2.04 1.07
CA GLN A 17 -21.68 -3.24 1.17
C GLN A 17 -20.81 -3.18 2.42
N ARG A 18 -20.89 -4.20 3.27
CA ARG A 18 -20.11 -4.29 4.52
C ARG A 18 -18.86 -5.14 4.34
N VAL A 19 -17.73 -4.65 4.84
CA VAL A 19 -16.47 -5.40 4.95
C VAL A 19 -15.82 -5.17 6.31
N THR A 20 -15.00 -6.12 6.73
CA THR A 20 -14.05 -5.93 7.81
C THR A 20 -12.65 -5.86 7.24
N VAL A 21 -11.82 -4.97 7.78
CA VAL A 21 -10.42 -4.81 7.40
C VAL A 21 -9.56 -5.01 8.63
N THR A 22 -8.65 -5.96 8.57
CA THR A 22 -7.56 -6.11 9.52
C THR A 22 -6.27 -5.71 8.84
N SER A 23 -5.57 -4.73 9.40
CA SER A 23 -4.23 -4.36 8.96
C SER A 23 -3.22 -4.73 10.04
N GLU A 24 -2.13 -5.35 9.66
CA GLU A 24 -0.98 -5.58 10.52
C GLU A 24 0.28 -5.08 9.83
N ARG A 25 1.14 -4.36 10.56
CA ARG A 25 2.43 -3.92 10.02
C ARG A 25 3.56 -4.06 11.01
N LEU A 26 4.77 -4.22 10.48
CA LEU A 26 6.02 -4.21 11.23
C LEU A 26 7.16 -3.57 10.42
N VAL A 27 8.17 -3.10 11.14
CA VAL A 27 9.49 -2.80 10.58
C VAL A 27 10.47 -3.81 11.16
N SER A 28 11.22 -4.50 10.30
CA SER A 28 12.10 -5.57 10.74
C SER A 28 13.29 -5.01 11.52
N PHE A 29 13.54 -5.57 12.71
CA PHE A 29 14.71 -5.21 13.50
C PHE A 29 16.00 -5.80 12.92
N SER A 30 15.90 -7.00 12.34
CA SER A 30 17.05 -7.72 11.76
C SER A 30 17.35 -7.27 10.33
N GLN A 31 16.31 -7.07 9.51
CA GLN A 31 16.44 -6.63 8.12
C GLN A 31 16.04 -5.15 8.02
N ARG A 32 17.00 -4.26 8.30
CA ARG A 32 16.75 -2.83 8.53
C ARG A 32 16.11 -2.07 7.35
N SER A 33 16.18 -2.63 6.14
CA SER A 33 15.58 -2.07 4.92
C SER A 33 14.20 -2.65 4.60
N VAL A 34 13.63 -3.49 5.47
CA VAL A 34 12.40 -4.23 5.22
C VAL A 34 11.32 -3.83 6.22
N ALA A 35 10.16 -3.46 5.68
CA ALA A 35 8.91 -3.41 6.40
C ALA A 35 7.94 -4.40 5.75
N ALA A 36 7.01 -4.91 6.54
CA ALA A 36 5.92 -5.75 6.04
C ALA A 36 4.59 -5.13 6.49
N ILE A 37 3.62 -5.18 5.59
CA ILE A 37 2.25 -4.76 5.84
C ILE A 37 1.37 -5.86 5.26
N SER A 38 0.39 -6.33 6.02
CA SER A 38 -0.66 -7.19 5.52
C SER A 38 -2.01 -6.54 5.72
N TYR A 39 -2.86 -6.64 4.70
CA TYR A 39 -4.25 -6.26 4.76
C TYR A 39 -5.11 -7.49 4.48
N GLU A 40 -5.97 -7.84 5.42
CA GLU A 40 -7.03 -8.81 5.23
C GLU A 40 -8.36 -8.07 5.16
N VAL A 41 -9.05 -8.18 4.02
CA VAL A 41 -10.39 -7.62 3.80
C VAL A 41 -11.36 -8.78 3.66
N ALA A 42 -12.38 -8.84 4.50
CA ALA A 42 -13.37 -9.91 4.48
C ALA A 42 -14.79 -9.35 4.39
N VAL A 43 -15.67 -10.01 3.64
CA VAL A 43 -17.11 -9.77 3.71
C VAL A 43 -17.66 -10.66 4.82
N PRO A 44 -18.25 -10.09 5.89
CA PRO A 44 -18.78 -10.89 6.99
C PRO A 44 -19.79 -11.95 6.51
N PRO A 45 -19.86 -13.14 7.13
CA PRO A 45 -20.83 -14.16 6.74
C PRO A 45 -22.29 -13.72 6.86
N ASP A 46 -22.59 -12.80 7.78
CA ASP A 46 -23.90 -12.18 8.00
C ASP A 46 -24.19 -10.99 7.07
N ALA A 47 -23.27 -10.66 6.15
CA ALA A 47 -23.49 -9.61 5.17
C ALA A 47 -24.58 -10.02 4.16
N GLY A 48 -25.49 -9.09 3.87
CA GLY A 48 -26.60 -9.32 2.93
C GLY A 48 -26.20 -9.30 1.45
N SER A 49 -24.94 -8.98 1.12
CA SER A 49 -24.46 -8.86 -0.25
C SER A 49 -22.95 -9.13 -0.35
N GLU A 50 -22.52 -9.46 -1.56
CA GLU A 50 -21.11 -9.51 -1.96
C GLU A 50 -20.51 -8.10 -2.14
N ALA A 51 -19.18 -8.00 -2.06
CA ALA A 51 -18.44 -6.77 -2.27
C ALA A 51 -17.47 -6.88 -3.45
N LEU A 52 -17.51 -5.91 -4.36
CA LEU A 52 -16.44 -5.72 -5.34
C LEU A 52 -15.32 -4.93 -4.65
N LEU A 53 -14.15 -5.55 -4.53
CA LEU A 53 -12.97 -4.94 -3.94
C LEU A 53 -11.99 -4.48 -5.01
N VAL A 54 -11.45 -3.28 -4.80
CA VAL A 54 -10.30 -2.75 -5.50
C VAL A 54 -9.29 -2.29 -4.45
N ILE A 55 -8.20 -3.02 -4.29
CA ILE A 55 -7.10 -2.68 -3.37
C ILE A 55 -5.96 -2.10 -4.20
N GLN A 56 -5.44 -0.94 -3.80
CA GLN A 56 -4.28 -0.31 -4.42
C GLN A 56 -3.17 -0.16 -3.39
N SER A 57 -2.02 -0.78 -3.67
CA SER A 57 -0.78 -0.53 -2.94
C SER A 57 0.12 0.35 -3.80
N GLU A 58 0.71 1.39 -3.20
CA GLU A 58 1.40 2.43 -3.94
C GLU A 58 2.70 2.87 -3.27
N LEU A 59 3.69 3.14 -4.11
CA LEU A 59 4.90 3.88 -3.77
C LEU A 59 4.83 5.24 -4.47
N PHE A 60 4.79 6.31 -3.69
CA PHE A 60 4.87 7.68 -4.19
C PHE A 60 6.21 8.32 -3.83
N ALA A 61 6.85 8.93 -4.81
CA ALA A 61 7.97 9.84 -4.60
C ALA A 61 7.50 11.29 -4.81
N ASN A 62 8.01 12.21 -3.99
CA ASN A 62 7.64 13.62 -4.01
C ASN A 62 6.13 13.89 -3.82
N GLU A 63 5.45 13.07 -3.00
CA GLU A 63 4.05 13.29 -2.67
C GLU A 63 3.86 14.67 -2.02
N GLN A 64 2.83 15.40 -2.47
CA GLN A 64 2.45 16.65 -1.83
C GLN A 64 1.70 16.33 -0.54
N MET A 65 2.44 16.36 0.56
CA MET A 65 1.85 16.18 1.89
C MET A 65 1.04 17.42 2.30
N PRO A 66 -0.06 17.25 3.06
CA PRO A 66 -0.76 18.36 3.67
C PRO A 66 0.19 19.21 4.53
N VAL A 67 0.06 20.54 4.45
CA VAL A 67 0.81 21.44 5.32
C VAL A 67 0.23 21.34 6.73
N ILE A 68 1.02 20.83 7.67
CA ILE A 68 0.68 20.84 9.10
C ILE A 68 1.29 22.10 9.69
N GLU A 69 0.45 23.10 9.99
CA GLU A 69 0.89 24.34 10.65
C GLU A 69 1.52 24.06 12.02
N GLY A 70 2.63 24.72 12.32
CA GLY A 70 3.30 24.64 13.62
C GLY A 70 4.31 23.50 13.79
N ASP A 71 4.49 22.60 12.82
CA ASP A 71 5.56 21.60 12.86
C ASP A 71 6.82 22.10 12.14
N PRO A 72 7.92 22.42 12.85
CA PRO A 72 9.16 22.92 12.24
C PRO A 72 9.82 21.90 11.29
N ARG A 73 9.45 20.61 11.37
CA ARG A 73 9.90 19.58 10.41
C ARG A 73 9.19 19.69 9.06
N VAL A 74 7.99 20.29 9.02
CA VAL A 74 7.24 20.57 7.79
C VAL A 74 7.78 21.80 7.07
N ALA A 75 8.31 22.78 7.81
CA ALA A 75 8.99 23.94 7.22
C ALA A 75 10.30 23.57 6.48
N ALA A 76 10.90 22.42 6.79
CA ALA A 76 12.04 21.85 6.08
C ALA A 76 11.63 20.95 4.89
N ALA A 77 10.35 20.91 4.52
CA ALA A 77 9.84 20.07 3.44
C ALA A 77 10.46 20.47 2.09
N LEU A 78 11.51 19.75 1.76
CA LEU A 78 12.20 19.74 0.50
C LEU A 78 11.23 19.28 -0.61
N GLN A 79 10.65 20.24 -1.33
CA GLN A 79 9.75 19.94 -2.46
C GLN A 79 10.54 19.35 -3.64
N ASN A 80 10.03 18.27 -4.23
CA ASN A 80 10.54 17.67 -5.47
C ASN A 80 12.06 17.40 -5.49
N VAL A 81 12.60 16.91 -4.37
CA VAL A 81 14.05 16.64 -4.23
C VAL A 81 14.51 15.31 -4.75
N LEU A 82 13.59 14.37 -4.97
CA LEU A 82 13.91 13.08 -5.57
C LEU A 82 13.82 13.20 -7.10
N VAL A 83 14.97 13.14 -7.76
CA VAL A 83 15.08 13.09 -9.23
C VAL A 83 15.02 11.62 -9.66
N PRO A 84 14.07 11.22 -10.52
CA PRO A 84 13.93 9.83 -10.95
C PRO A 84 15.15 9.38 -11.77
N GLU A 85 15.75 8.24 -11.42
CA GLU A 85 16.84 7.60 -12.18
C GLU A 85 16.35 6.34 -12.89
N HIS A 86 15.59 5.48 -12.21
CA HIS A 86 15.11 4.21 -12.76
C HIS A 86 13.77 3.80 -12.15
N HIS A 87 12.96 3.10 -12.95
CA HIS A 87 11.75 2.43 -12.45
C HIS A 87 11.51 1.14 -13.23
N SER A 88 10.93 0.16 -12.56
CA SER A 88 10.48 -1.11 -13.16
C SER A 88 9.35 -1.71 -12.33
N PHE A 89 8.62 -2.68 -12.88
CA PHE A 89 7.58 -3.41 -12.16
C PHE A 89 7.65 -4.90 -12.44
N SER A 90 7.10 -5.69 -11.54
CA SER A 90 6.82 -7.13 -11.70
C SER A 90 5.32 -7.34 -11.87
N SER A 91 4.83 -8.58 -11.90
CA SER A 91 3.39 -8.83 -11.89
C SER A 91 2.71 -8.35 -10.59
N HIS A 92 3.41 -8.39 -9.45
CA HIS A 92 2.85 -8.10 -8.13
C HIS A 92 3.63 -7.02 -7.37
N GLY A 93 4.30 -6.11 -8.06
CA GLY A 93 5.16 -5.14 -7.40
C GLY A 93 5.75 -4.06 -8.30
N ALA A 94 6.38 -3.09 -7.66
CA ALA A 94 7.06 -1.97 -8.32
C ALA A 94 8.39 -1.66 -7.62
N ARG A 95 9.33 -1.12 -8.39
CA ARG A 95 10.69 -0.77 -7.97
C ARG A 95 11.05 0.59 -8.54
N MET A 96 11.57 1.47 -7.70
CA MET A 96 11.90 2.84 -8.05
C MET A 96 13.24 3.24 -7.44
N THR A 97 14.04 3.97 -8.21
CA THR A 97 15.30 4.57 -7.76
C THR A 97 15.30 6.06 -8.09
N HIS A 98 15.62 6.86 -7.09
CA HIS A 98 15.79 8.30 -7.22
C HIS A 98 17.15 8.73 -6.71
N GLN A 99 17.58 9.91 -7.14
CA GLN A 99 18.73 10.63 -6.61
C GLN A 99 18.27 11.90 -5.91
N THR A 100 18.84 12.21 -4.75
CA THR A 100 18.60 13.50 -4.10
C THR A 100 19.29 14.63 -4.87
N ARG A 101 18.55 15.69 -5.21
CA ARG A 101 19.03 16.78 -6.07
C ARG A 101 20.31 17.48 -5.58
N ARG A 102 20.53 17.59 -4.26
CA ARG A 102 21.65 18.35 -3.69
C ARG A 102 22.82 17.48 -3.22
N SER A 103 22.52 16.33 -2.62
CA SER A 103 23.55 15.45 -2.04
C SER A 103 23.92 14.28 -2.94
N GLU A 104 23.21 14.10 -4.06
CA GLU A 104 23.44 13.04 -5.04
C GLU A 104 23.34 11.61 -4.46
N LEU A 105 22.71 11.47 -3.29
CA LEU A 105 22.47 10.17 -2.66
C LEU A 105 21.35 9.45 -3.39
N ARG A 106 21.52 8.14 -3.59
CA ARG A 106 20.51 7.30 -4.21
C ARG A 106 19.59 6.69 -3.17
N VAL A 107 18.30 6.71 -3.46
CA VAL A 107 17.25 6.11 -2.64
C VAL A 107 16.47 5.14 -3.51
N GLY A 108 16.39 3.89 -3.07
CA GLY A 108 15.59 2.85 -3.71
C GLY A 108 14.39 2.49 -2.83
N ALA A 109 13.23 2.34 -3.46
CA ALA A 109 12.03 1.80 -2.83
C ALA A 109 11.45 0.69 -3.70
N ALA A 110 11.01 -0.40 -3.06
CA ALA A 110 10.43 -1.54 -3.74
C ALA A 110 9.28 -2.12 -2.91
N MET A 111 8.26 -2.61 -3.59
CA MET A 111 7.18 -3.39 -3.01
C MET A 111 6.92 -4.63 -3.88
N GLU A 112 6.56 -5.73 -3.24
CA GLU A 112 6.15 -6.98 -3.86
C GLU A 112 5.07 -7.60 -2.96
N HIS A 113 4.01 -8.12 -3.56
CA HIS A 113 2.81 -8.55 -2.86
C HIS A 113 2.54 -10.04 -3.03
N GLN A 114 2.01 -10.66 -1.98
CA GLN A 114 1.42 -11.99 -2.04
C GLN A 114 -0.09 -11.86 -1.88
N VAL A 115 -0.84 -12.30 -2.88
CA VAL A 115 -2.30 -12.17 -2.89
C VAL A 115 -2.92 -13.53 -2.62
N TYR A 116 -3.73 -13.62 -1.57
CA TYR A 116 -4.48 -14.80 -1.18
C TYR A 116 -5.97 -14.47 -1.19
N GLY A 117 -6.77 -15.15 -1.99
CA GLY A 117 -8.20 -14.87 -2.11
C GLY A 117 -8.84 -15.76 -3.17
N PRO A 118 -10.00 -15.35 -3.71
CA PRO A 118 -10.62 -16.04 -4.83
C PRO A 118 -9.67 -16.21 -6.03
N ASP A 119 -9.78 -17.34 -6.73
CA ASP A 119 -8.92 -17.68 -7.88
C ASP A 119 -9.03 -16.70 -9.05
N ASP A 120 -10.12 -15.93 -9.11
CA ASP A 120 -10.38 -14.94 -10.16
C ASP A 120 -9.83 -13.54 -9.83
N ALA A 121 -9.14 -13.38 -8.70
CA ALA A 121 -8.51 -12.11 -8.32
C ALA A 121 -7.52 -11.64 -9.41
N GLN A 122 -7.78 -10.46 -9.95
CA GLN A 122 -6.95 -9.85 -10.97
C GLN A 122 -5.91 -8.97 -10.30
N VAL A 123 -4.62 -9.23 -10.60
CA VAL A 123 -3.51 -8.41 -10.13
C VAL A 123 -2.84 -7.73 -11.31
N THR A 124 -2.72 -6.41 -11.22
CA THR A 124 -2.02 -5.61 -12.23
C THR A 124 -1.05 -4.66 -11.53
N SER A 125 0.13 -4.48 -12.13
CA SER A 125 1.13 -3.55 -11.61
C SER A 125 1.58 -2.60 -12.71
N SER A 126 1.96 -1.40 -12.31
CA SER A 126 2.54 -0.39 -13.18
C SER A 126 3.55 0.44 -12.40
N CYS A 127 4.49 1.05 -13.11
CA CYS A 127 5.43 1.97 -12.50
C CYS A 127 5.81 3.06 -13.49
N SER A 128 5.98 4.27 -12.96
CA SER A 128 6.46 5.45 -13.64
C SER A 128 7.56 6.09 -12.80
N ASN A 129 8.01 7.28 -13.19
CA ASN A 129 9.08 8.00 -12.49
C ASN A 129 8.82 8.23 -11.00
N ASN A 130 7.58 8.54 -10.60
CA ASN A 130 7.26 8.93 -9.23
C ASN A 130 6.13 8.12 -8.59
N VAL A 131 5.56 7.15 -9.33
CA VAL A 131 4.48 6.31 -8.83
C VAL A 131 4.71 4.87 -9.26
N GLY A 132 4.80 3.96 -8.29
CA GLY A 132 4.68 2.52 -8.47
C GLY A 132 3.36 2.05 -7.86
N ARG A 133 2.60 1.21 -8.56
CA ARG A 133 1.26 0.81 -8.14
C ARG A 133 1.03 -0.67 -8.42
N THR A 134 0.40 -1.36 -7.47
CA THR A 134 -0.20 -2.68 -7.66
C THR A 134 -1.66 -2.60 -7.30
N THR A 135 -2.54 -3.01 -8.22
CA THR A 135 -4.00 -3.04 -8.05
C THR A 135 -4.47 -4.48 -8.04
N VAL A 136 -5.20 -4.86 -7.00
CA VAL A 136 -5.89 -6.15 -6.88
C VAL A 136 -7.39 -5.92 -6.98
N ILE A 137 -8.06 -6.62 -7.88
CA ILE A 137 -9.51 -6.54 -8.09
C ILE A 137 -10.12 -7.92 -7.92
N THR A 138 -11.13 -8.05 -7.06
CA THR A 138 -11.86 -9.30 -6.86
C THR A 138 -13.26 -9.04 -6.32
N ARG A 139 -14.12 -10.05 -6.38
CA ARG A 139 -15.45 -10.04 -5.78
C ARG A 139 -15.48 -11.02 -4.63
N LEU A 140 -15.78 -10.53 -3.42
CA LEU A 140 -15.90 -11.36 -2.24
C LEU A 140 -17.38 -11.61 -1.91
N LYS A 141 -17.75 -12.88 -1.78
CA LYS A 141 -19.03 -13.31 -1.22
C LYS A 141 -18.97 -13.27 0.31
N PRO A 142 -20.13 -13.23 1.00
CA PRO A 142 -20.18 -13.42 2.45
C PRO A 142 -19.37 -14.63 2.92
N GLY A 143 -18.50 -14.42 3.90
CA GLY A 143 -17.56 -15.40 4.44
C GLY A 143 -16.24 -15.55 3.68
N GLN A 144 -16.05 -14.86 2.55
CA GLN A 144 -14.77 -14.83 1.84
C GLN A 144 -13.90 -13.65 2.27
N SER A 145 -12.58 -13.83 2.12
CA SER A 145 -11.58 -12.80 2.36
C SER A 145 -10.55 -12.71 1.22
N LEU A 146 -9.93 -11.53 1.13
CA LEU A 146 -8.75 -11.26 0.34
C LEU A 146 -7.65 -10.80 1.32
N ARG A 147 -6.49 -11.44 1.28
CA ARG A 147 -5.29 -11.01 2.00
C ARG A 147 -4.21 -10.60 1.01
N VAL A 148 -3.64 -9.42 1.23
CA VAL A 148 -2.49 -8.86 0.50
C VAL A 148 -1.35 -8.58 1.48
#